data_AF-A0A6C1KBD6-F1
#
_entry.id   AF-A0A6C1KBD6-F1
#
_cell.length_a   1.000
_cell.length_b   1.000
_cell.length_c   1.000
_cell.angle_alpha   90.00
_cell.angle_beta   90.00
_cell.angle_gamma   90.00
#
_symmetry.space_group_name_H-M   'P 1'
#
loop_
_entity.id
_entity.type
_entity.pdbx_description
1 polymer ?
#
loop_
_entity_poly.entity_id
_entity_poly.type
_entity_poly.pdbx_seq_one_letter_code
_entity_poly.pdbx_strand_id
1 'polypeptide(L)'
;MSESEGFFIDWDGNARSVSDPGGGYVCDIDMVAKYVAVNTKTGALVHEGTYYKTIEAIAKAGIKASFVPGSHPWGSKKDGF
;
A
#
# COMPACT_ATOMS: atom_id res chain seq x y z
N MET A 1 -1.15 20.21 -4.01
CA MET A 1 -1.04 18.79 -4.35
C MET A 1 -1.14 18.03 -3.04
N SER A 2 -2.34 17.57 -2.66
CA SER A 2 -2.44 16.67 -1.50
C SER A 2 -2.14 15.27 -2.02
N GLU A 3 -0.91 14.81 -1.82
CA GLU A 3 -0.63 13.37 -1.83
C GLU A 3 -1.70 12.72 -0.95
N SER A 4 -2.43 11.73 -1.46
CA SER A 4 -3.41 11.02 -0.66
C SER A 4 -2.66 10.36 0.49
N GLU A 5 -2.73 10.98 1.67
CA GLU A 5 -2.14 10.45 2.90
C GLU A 5 -2.81 9.13 3.24
N GLY A 6 -2.05 8.11 3.60
CA GLY A 6 -2.58 6.87 4.13
C GLY A 6 -1.70 5.66 3.89
N PHE A 7 -2.14 4.55 4.44
CA PHE A 7 -1.37 3.33 4.56
C PHE A 7 -2.22 2.10 4.28
N PHE A 8 -1.55 1.03 3.88
CA PHE A 8 -2.11 -0.31 3.77
C PHE A 8 -1.08 -1.33 4.24
N ILE A 9 -1.51 -2.57 4.41
CA ILE A 9 -0.63 -3.68 4.77
C ILE A 9 -0.34 -4.51 3.51
N ASP A 10 0.95 -4.73 3.23
CA ASP A 10 1.38 -5.57 2.13
C ASP A 10 1.28 -7.07 2.43
N TRP A 11 1.62 -7.92 1.45
CA TRP A 11 1.65 -9.38 1.61
C TRP A 11 2.68 -9.88 2.63
N ASP A 12 3.72 -9.10 2.87
CA ASP A 12 4.79 -9.41 3.83
C ASP A 12 4.44 -8.91 5.24
N GLY A 13 3.28 -8.29 5.43
CA GLY A 13 2.81 -7.74 6.71
C GLY A 13 3.39 -6.38 7.07
N ASN A 14 4.07 -5.69 6.14
CA ASN A 14 4.59 -4.34 6.35
C ASN A 14 3.52 -3.29 6.09
N ALA A 15 3.59 -2.19 6.83
CA ALA A 15 2.80 -1.00 6.54
C ALA A 15 3.51 -0.17 5.46
N ARG A 16 2.79 0.18 4.40
CA ARG A 16 3.29 0.97 3.28
C ARG A 16 2.44 2.19 3.03
N SER A 17 3.05 3.25 2.51
CA SER A 17 2.31 4.43 2.07
C SER A 17 1.57 4.14 0.77
N VAL A 18 0.35 4.63 0.64
CA VAL A 18 -0.38 4.62 -0.65
C VAL A 18 0.23 5.58 -1.67
N SER A 19 0.99 6.60 -1.23
CA SER A 19 1.70 7.54 -2.12
C SER A 19 3.08 7.02 -2.57
N ASP A 20 3.68 6.12 -1.79
CA ASP A 20 4.95 5.46 -2.09
C ASP A 20 4.87 3.98 -1.75
N PRO A 21 4.09 3.19 -2.52
CA PRO A 21 3.96 1.76 -2.26
C PRO A 21 5.27 1.02 -2.52
N GLY A 22 6.19 1.57 -3.32
CA GLY A 22 7.42 0.86 -3.72
C GLY A 22 7.18 -0.17 -4.82
N GLY A 23 8.24 -0.85 -5.24
CA GLY A 23 8.15 -1.93 -6.24
C GLY A 23 7.73 -1.50 -7.65
N GLY A 24 7.60 -0.19 -7.91
CA GLY A 24 7.11 0.34 -9.19
C GLY A 24 5.59 0.33 -9.34
N TYR A 25 4.84 0.04 -8.27
CA TYR A 25 3.38 0.01 -8.25
C TYR A 25 2.75 1.39 -8.02
N VAL A 26 1.44 1.47 -8.24
CA VAL A 26 0.58 2.62 -7.92
C VAL A 26 -0.63 2.15 -7.12
N CYS A 27 -1.22 3.04 -6.32
CA CYS A 27 -2.41 2.73 -5.52
C CYS A 27 -3.61 3.54 -5.98
N ASP A 28 -4.75 2.86 -6.17
CA ASP A 28 -6.06 3.47 -6.29
C ASP A 28 -6.82 3.26 -4.97
N ILE A 29 -7.39 4.33 -4.42
CA ILE A 29 -7.97 4.33 -3.08
C ILE A 29 -9.45 4.67 -3.14
N ASP A 30 -10.28 3.84 -2.51
CA ASP A 30 -11.66 4.18 -2.17
C ASP A 30 -11.75 4.41 -0.65
N MET A 31 -11.83 5.68 -0.26
CA MET A 31 -11.94 6.06 1.15
C MET A 31 -13.28 5.71 1.79
N VAL A 32 -14.37 5.60 1.00
CA VAL A 32 -15.70 5.25 1.50
C VAL A 32 -15.72 3.75 1.85
N ALA A 33 -15.20 2.92 0.94
CA ALA A 33 -15.05 1.49 1.15
C ALA A 33 -13.84 1.13 2.04
N LYS A 34 -12.95 2.09 2.34
CA LYS A 34 -11.66 1.89 3.00
C LYS A 34 -10.81 0.83 2.30
N TYR A 35 -10.71 0.95 0.98
CA TYR A 35 -10.08 -0.02 0.11
C TYR A 35 -8.89 0.58 -0.64
N VAL A 36 -7.86 -0.24 -0.86
CA VAL A 36 -6.68 0.08 -1.67
C VAL A 36 -6.51 -1.02 -2.71
N ALA A 37 -6.54 -0.64 -3.99
CA ALA A 37 -6.08 -1.47 -5.09
C ALA A 37 -4.64 -1.07 -5.44
N VAL A 38 -3.71 -2.01 -5.32
CA VAL A 38 -2.33 -1.85 -5.76
C VAL A 38 -2.22 -2.41 -7.16
N ASN A 39 -1.87 -1.56 -8.11
CA ASN A 39 -1.79 -1.87 -9.53
C ASN A 39 -0.35 -1.73 -10.03
N THR A 40 -0.01 -2.52 -11.04
CA THR A 40 1.11 -2.20 -11.94
C THR A 40 0.83 -0.87 -12.66
N LYS A 41 1.87 -0.18 -13.15
CA LYS A 41 1.69 1.03 -13.97
C LYS A 41 0.90 0.80 -15.25
N THR A 42 0.81 -0.46 -15.70
CA THR A 42 0.02 -0.88 -16.86
C THR A 42 -1.44 -1.19 -16.51
N GLY A 43 -1.86 -1.05 -15.25
CA GLY A 43 -3.25 -1.18 -14.80
C GLY A 43 -3.68 -2.58 -14.37
N ALA A 44 -2.75 -3.55 -14.26
CA ALA A 44 -3.06 -4.86 -13.71
C ALA A 44 -3.04 -4.83 -12.17
N LEU A 45 -4.10 -5.33 -11.54
CA LEU A 45 -4.23 -5.46 -10.08
C LEU A 45 -3.31 -6.57 -9.55
N VAL A 46 -2.51 -6.24 -8.53
CA VAL A 46 -1.55 -7.17 -7.91
C VAL A 46 -1.81 -7.41 -6.43
N HIS A 47 -2.38 -6.43 -5.72
CA HIS A 47 -2.70 -6.57 -4.30
C HIS A 47 -3.90 -5.71 -3.94
N GLU A 48 -4.70 -6.20 -3.00
CA GLU A 48 -5.84 -5.50 -2.44
C GLU A 48 -5.67 -5.38 -0.92
N GLY A 49 -5.85 -4.17 -0.39
CA GLY A 49 -5.65 -3.88 1.02
C GLY A 49 -6.77 -3.04 1.61
N THR A 50 -6.80 -2.98 2.93
CA THR A 50 -7.62 -2.00 3.65
C THR A 50 -6.86 -0.68 3.75
N TYR A 51 -7.54 0.43 3.45
CA TYR A 51 -7.02 1.78 3.65
C TYR A 51 -7.08 2.17 5.13
N TYR A 52 -5.94 2.60 5.64
CA TYR A 52 -5.80 3.21 6.96
C TYR A 52 -5.28 4.63 6.81
N LYS A 53 -5.96 5.59 7.42
CA LYS A 53 -5.53 7.00 7.33
C LYS A 53 -4.16 7.24 7.96
N THR A 54 -3.82 6.52 9.03
CA THR A 54 -2.56 6.67 9.76
C THR A 54 -2.04 5.34 10.27
N ILE A 55 -0.76 5.28 10.66
CA ILE A 55 -0.16 4.10 11.29
C ILE A 55 -0.85 3.76 12.62
N GLU A 56 -1.31 4.76 13.38
CA GLU A 56 -2.06 4.52 14.62
C GLU A 56 -3.41 3.86 14.34
N ALA A 57 -4.02 4.10 13.17
CA ALA A 57 -5.26 3.42 12.77
C ALA A 57 -5.01 1.92 12.49
N ILE A 58 -3.85 1.56 11.94
CA ILE A 58 -3.40 0.17 11.80
C ILE A 58 -3.27 -0.49 13.18
N ALA A 59 -2.59 0.18 14.12
CA ALA A 59 -2.41 -0.33 15.47
C ALA A 59 -3.76 -0.49 16.22
N LYS A 60 -4.68 0.47 16.07
CA LYS A 60 -6.04 0.39 16.64
C LYS A 60 -6.87 -0.75 16.05
N ALA A 61 -6.59 -1.17 14.82
CA ALA A 61 -7.18 -2.36 14.22
C ALA A 61 -6.56 -3.67 14.76
N GLY A 62 -5.59 -3.60 15.68
CA GLY A 62 -4.93 -4.77 16.27
C GLY A 62 -3.82 -5.36 15.40
N ILE A 63 -3.43 -4.67 14.33
CA ILE A 63 -2.41 -5.15 13.40
C ILE A 63 -1.03 -4.67 13.86
N LYS A 64 -0.10 -5.61 14.00
CA LYS A 64 1.32 -5.32 14.27
C LYS A 64 2.08 -5.32 12.95
N ALA A 65 2.38 -4.15 12.43
CA ALA A 65 3.13 -3.96 11.20
C ALA A 65 4.22 -2.90 11.41
N SER A 66 5.39 -3.13 10.83
CA SER A 66 6.44 -2.12 10.75
C SER A 66 6.27 -1.30 9.48
N PHE A 67 6.42 0.02 9.59
CA PHE A 67 6.47 0.88 8.42
C PHE A 67 7.76 0.63 7.64
N VAL A 68 7.64 0.49 6.33
CA VAL A 68 8.78 0.40 5.41
C VAL A 68 8.62 1.45 4.29
N PRO A 69 9.73 2.10 3.87
CA PRO A 69 9.69 3.03 2.74
C PRO A 69 9.48 2.28 1.41
N GLY A 70 9.09 2.97 0.33
CA GLY A 70 8.92 2.34 -0.98
C GLY A 70 10.21 1.77 -1.59
N SER A 71 11.38 2.17 -1.07
CA SER A 71 12.65 1.53 -1.41
C SER A 71 12.82 0.13 -0.81
N HIS A 72 12.00 -0.26 0.17
CA HIS A 72 11.98 -1.62 0.70
C HIS A 72 11.42 -2.58 -0.36
N PRO A 73 12.20 -3.59 -0.80
CA PRO A 73 11.78 -4.49 -1.85
C PRO A 73 10.47 -5.19 -1.52
N TRP A 74 9.57 -5.25 -2.50
CA TRP A 74 8.44 -6.17 -2.54
C TRP A 74 7.90 -6.20 -3.98
N GLY A 75 7.27 -7.32 -4.36
CA GLY A 75 7.10 -7.68 -5.76
C GLY A 75 8.41 -8.21 -6.38
N SER A 76 8.33 -8.79 -7.57
CA SER A 76 9.48 -9.36 -8.26
C SER A 76 9.77 -8.63 -9.58
N LYS A 77 11.02 -8.67 -10.05
CA LYS A 77 11.36 -8.21 -11.41
C LYS A 77 10.54 -8.91 -12.52
N LYS A 78 10.02 -10.11 -12.24
CA LYS A 78 9.19 -10.88 -13.18
C LYS A 78 7.83 -10.21 -13.42
N ASP A 79 7.42 -9.33 -12.50
CA ASP A 79 6.20 -8.53 -12.59
C ASP A 79 6.42 -7.25 -13.43
N GLY A 80 7.63 -7.06 -13.99
CA GLY A 80 7.93 -6.06 -15.03
C GLY A 80 8.73 -4.83 -14.61
N PHE A 81 9.54 -4.92 -13.55
CA PHE A 81 10.25 -3.78 -12.94
C PHE A 81 11.78 -3.89 -13.00
#